data_AF-Q8KGX3-F1
#
_entry.id   AF-Q8KGX3-F1
#
_cell.length_a   1.000
_cell.length_b   1.000
_cell.length_c   1.000
_cell.angle_alpha   90.00
_cell.angle_beta   90.00
_cell.angle_gamma   90.00
#
_symmetry.space_group_name_H-M   'P 1'
#
loop_
_entity.id
_entity.type
_entity.pdbx_description
1 polymer ?
#
loop_
_entity_poly.entity_id
_entity_poly.type
_entity_poly.pdbx_seq_one_letter_code
_entity_poly.pdbx_strand_id
1 'polypeptide(L)'
;MIWPFVTKQTEPAKAQSAPIAFSTADLELAAVAERAVAAFVDYLGADTMVGEIRDVKVLPGPKQALVNAFTLALALEGDAERRDALLRYGLLLSHFQEGVGDKPVRQMPDFSGDDEAILEVVLAHKSEFDRFNQVYPTAIAEAKQMAEKYQRSIDAAVRRGGA
;
A
#
# COMPACT_ATOMS: atom_id res chain seq x y z
N MET A 1 3.93 -11.13 15.67
CA MET A 1 5.20 -11.26 14.91
C MET A 1 5.86 -9.89 14.95
N ILE A 2 7.07 -9.79 15.52
CA ILE A 2 7.78 -8.53 15.77
C ILE A 2 8.84 -8.36 14.66
N TRP A 3 8.83 -7.23 13.95
CA TRP A 3 9.74 -6.94 12.83
C TRP A 3 11.12 -6.46 13.34
N PRO A 4 12.26 -6.90 12.74
CA PRO A 4 13.58 -6.79 13.39
C PRO A 4 14.42 -5.54 13.08
N PHE A 5 13.84 -4.39 12.71
CA PHE A 5 14.60 -3.18 12.37
C PHE A 5 14.45 -2.07 13.40
N VAL A 6 14.87 -2.33 14.64
CA VAL A 6 15.09 -1.31 15.66
C VAL A 6 16.56 -1.31 16.03
N THR A 7 17.29 -0.30 15.59
CA THR A 7 18.40 0.34 16.36
C THR A 7 19.04 1.45 15.54
N LYS A 8 18.74 2.69 15.92
CA LYS A 8 19.73 3.72 16.30
C LYS A 8 18.97 4.90 16.90
N GLN A 9 18.94 4.96 18.22
CA GLN A 9 18.51 6.15 18.95
C GLN A 9 19.50 7.28 18.62
N THR A 10 18.99 8.36 18.04
CA THR A 10 19.69 9.63 17.97
C THR A 10 18.91 10.57 18.90
N GLU A 11 19.60 11.14 19.89
CA GLU A 11 19.02 12.08 20.87
C GLU A 11 18.29 13.23 20.15
N PRO A 12 17.07 13.62 20.58
CA PRO A 12 16.43 14.79 20.03
C PRO A 12 16.97 16.05 20.72
N ALA A 13 17.62 16.91 19.93
CA ALA A 13 17.79 18.31 20.29
C ALA A 13 16.40 18.92 20.58
N LYS A 14 16.26 19.62 21.72
CA LYS A 14 15.05 20.36 22.11
C LYS A 14 14.74 21.44 21.07
N ALA A 15 13.88 21.11 20.10
CA ALA A 15 13.19 22.09 19.28
C ALA A 15 11.90 22.50 20.01
N GLN A 16 11.80 23.76 20.39
CA GLN A 16 10.54 24.36 20.86
C GLN A 16 9.56 24.35 19.68
N SER A 17 8.63 23.39 19.63
CA SER A 17 7.59 23.32 18.61
C SER A 17 6.43 24.22 19.01
N ALA A 18 6.35 25.41 18.42
CA ALA A 18 5.09 26.14 18.33
C ALA A 18 4.03 25.26 17.64
N PRO A 19 2.75 25.32 18.04
CA PRO A 19 1.69 24.57 17.36
C PRO A 19 1.63 25.01 15.90
N ILE A 20 1.78 24.05 14.98
CA ILE A 20 1.65 24.29 13.55
C ILE A 20 0.19 24.60 13.27
N ALA A 21 -0.14 25.86 13.00
CA ALA A 21 -1.47 26.25 12.55
C ALA A 21 -1.62 25.84 11.07
N PHE A 22 -2.57 24.96 10.78
CA PHE A 22 -2.93 24.59 9.41
C PHE A 22 -3.64 25.77 8.73
N SER A 23 -3.25 26.07 7.50
CA SER A 23 -3.98 27.01 6.66
C SER A 23 -5.27 26.38 6.14
N THR A 24 -6.21 27.19 5.65
CA THR A 24 -7.40 26.71 4.93
C THR A 24 -7.03 25.82 3.73
N ALA A 25 -5.97 26.18 3.00
CA ALA A 25 -5.46 25.38 1.89
C ALA A 25 -4.95 23.99 2.35
N ASP A 26 -4.31 23.91 3.52
CA ASP A 26 -3.85 22.62 4.07
C ASP A 26 -5.02 21.72 4.46
N LEU A 27 -6.10 22.31 5.00
CA LEU A 27 -7.32 21.58 5.36
C LEU A 27 -8.05 21.09 4.10
N GLU A 28 -8.13 21.91 3.05
CA GLU A 28 -8.69 21.51 1.76
C GLU A 28 -7.89 20.37 1.13
N LEU A 29 -6.55 20.44 1.19
CA LEU A 29 -5.67 19.39 0.69
C LEU A 29 -5.86 18.07 1.47
N ALA A 30 -5.98 18.15 2.80
CA ALA A 30 -6.28 16.99 3.64
C ALA A 30 -7.63 16.35 3.27
N ALA A 31 -8.67 17.15 3.07
CA ALA A 31 -9.99 16.66 2.66
C ALA A 31 -9.99 16.05 1.24
N VAL A 32 -9.15 16.54 0.32
CA VAL A 32 -8.95 15.92 -0.99
C VAL A 32 -8.25 14.57 -0.85
N ALA A 33 -7.20 14.49 -0.03
CA ALA A 33 -6.49 13.23 0.22
C ALA A 33 -7.40 12.18 0.87
N GLU A 34 -8.20 12.56 1.85
CA GLU A 34 -9.15 11.67 2.52
C GLU A 34 -10.16 11.10 1.52
N ARG A 35 -10.74 11.93 0.65
CA ARG A 35 -11.66 11.47 -0.41
C ARG A 35 -10.99 10.52 -1.40
N ALA A 36 -9.74 10.77 -1.77
CA ALA A 36 -8.99 9.90 -2.67
C ALA A 36 -8.70 8.54 -2.03
N VAL A 37 -8.33 8.52 -0.75
CA VAL A 37 -8.15 7.29 0.02
C VAL A 37 -9.47 6.53 0.14
N ALA A 38 -10.57 7.21 0.48
CA ALA A 38 -11.89 6.60 0.58
C ALA A 38 -12.31 5.95 -0.75
N ALA A 39 -12.15 6.66 -1.88
CA ALA A 39 -12.47 6.12 -3.20
C ALA A 39 -11.65 4.86 -3.54
N PHE A 40 -10.40 4.78 -3.09
CA PHE A 40 -9.58 3.58 -3.26
C PHE A 40 -10.02 2.43 -2.35
N VAL A 41 -10.33 2.71 -1.08
CA VAL A 41 -10.85 1.69 -0.14
C VAL A 41 -12.20 1.16 -0.60
N ASP A 42 -13.09 2.03 -1.07
CA ASP A 42 -14.39 1.65 -1.64
C ASP A 42 -14.23 0.80 -2.92
N TYR A 43 -13.25 1.14 -3.77
CA TYR A 43 -12.92 0.34 -4.94
C TYR A 43 -12.49 -1.09 -4.58
N LEU A 44 -11.73 -1.27 -3.50
CA LEU A 44 -11.35 -2.60 -3.02
C LEU A 44 -12.57 -3.38 -2.47
N GLY A 45 -13.52 -2.67 -1.85
CA GLY A 45 -14.71 -3.27 -1.29
C GLY A 45 -14.39 -4.38 -0.27
N ALA A 46 -15.10 -5.51 -0.37
CA ALA A 46 -14.83 -6.71 0.43
C ALA A 46 -13.76 -7.64 -0.19
N ASP A 47 -13.29 -7.33 -1.40
CA ASP A 47 -12.38 -8.17 -2.17
C ASP A 47 -10.93 -7.89 -1.75
N THR A 48 -10.35 -8.85 -1.04
CA THR A 48 -8.93 -8.78 -0.71
C THR A 48 -8.16 -9.22 -1.95
N MET A 49 -7.49 -8.29 -2.63
CA MET A 49 -6.64 -8.55 -3.82
C MET A 49 -5.40 -9.43 -3.55
N VAL A 50 -5.47 -10.31 -2.55
CA VAL A 50 -4.38 -11.19 -2.12
C VAL A 50 -4.05 -12.13 -3.26
N GLY A 51 -2.77 -12.15 -3.64
CA GLY A 51 -2.31 -12.97 -4.76
C GLY A 51 -2.72 -12.44 -6.13
N GLU A 52 -3.26 -11.23 -6.24
CA GLU A 52 -3.59 -10.62 -7.54
C GLU A 52 -2.68 -9.43 -7.85
N ILE A 53 -2.34 -9.25 -9.13
CA ILE A 53 -1.78 -8.01 -9.65
C ILE A 53 -2.72 -7.50 -10.74
N ARG A 54 -3.11 -6.23 -10.63
CA ARG A 54 -4.07 -5.58 -11.53
C ARG A 54 -3.37 -4.48 -12.34
N ASP A 55 -4.01 -3.99 -13.38
CA ASP A 55 -3.49 -2.88 -14.16
C ASP A 55 -3.77 -1.52 -13.49
N VAL A 56 -2.87 -0.56 -13.60
CA VAL A 56 -3.10 0.80 -13.05
C VAL A 56 -4.33 1.49 -13.65
N LYS A 57 -4.77 1.11 -14.85
CA LYS A 57 -5.95 1.71 -15.51
C LYS A 57 -7.27 1.45 -14.78
N VAL A 58 -7.33 0.44 -13.91
CA VAL A 58 -8.55 0.13 -13.14
C VAL A 58 -8.64 0.93 -11.84
N LEU A 59 -7.61 1.71 -11.50
CA LEU A 59 -7.63 2.54 -10.30
C LEU A 59 -8.65 3.69 -10.40
N PRO A 60 -9.24 4.12 -9.28
CA PRO A 60 -10.16 5.27 -9.24
C PRO A 60 -9.47 6.62 -9.47
N GLY A 61 -8.15 6.63 -9.67
CA GLY A 61 -7.36 7.81 -9.98
C GLY A 61 -5.90 7.47 -10.27
N PRO A 62 -5.08 8.45 -10.66
CA PRO A 62 -3.67 8.23 -10.93
C PRO A 62 -2.96 7.64 -9.72
N LYS A 63 -2.24 6.53 -9.91
CA LYS A 63 -1.56 5.80 -8.82
C LYS A 63 -0.73 6.73 -7.93
N GLN A 64 0.08 7.60 -8.54
CA GLN A 64 0.94 8.54 -7.80
C GLN A 64 0.14 9.53 -6.92
N ALA A 65 -1.04 9.95 -7.37
CA ALA A 65 -1.92 10.81 -6.59
C ALA A 65 -2.46 10.06 -5.36
N LEU A 66 -2.86 8.79 -5.52
CA LEU A 66 -3.27 7.92 -4.41
C LEU A 66 -2.12 7.69 -3.42
N VAL A 67 -0.90 7.43 -3.89
CA VAL A 67 0.28 7.30 -3.01
C VAL A 67 0.48 8.56 -2.17
N ASN A 68 0.36 9.73 -2.79
CA ASN A 68 0.50 11.00 -2.07
C ASN A 68 -0.65 11.24 -1.09
N ALA A 69 -1.88 10.85 -1.45
CA ALA A 69 -3.03 10.90 -0.56
C ALA A 69 -2.82 10.03 0.69
N PHE A 70 -2.37 8.79 0.54
CA PHE A 70 -2.02 7.91 1.66
C PHE A 70 -0.88 8.47 2.52
N THR A 71 0.12 9.09 1.89
CA THR A 71 1.23 9.75 2.60
C THR A 71 0.71 10.85 3.53
N LEU A 72 -0.21 11.69 3.03
CA LEU A 72 -0.81 12.76 3.83
C LEU A 72 -1.75 12.22 4.91
N ALA A 73 -2.62 11.27 4.56
CA ALA A 73 -3.55 10.65 5.50
C ALA A 73 -2.81 9.97 6.67
N LEU A 74 -1.75 9.20 6.38
CA LEU A 74 -0.92 8.56 7.41
C LEU A 74 -0.17 9.57 8.29
N ALA A 75 0.22 10.70 7.73
CA ALA A 75 0.86 11.76 8.50
C ALA A 75 -0.13 12.39 9.49
N LEU A 76 -1.39 12.56 9.10
CA LEU A 76 -2.41 13.26 9.89
C LEU A 76 -3.21 12.33 10.81
N GLU A 77 -3.23 11.02 10.56
CA GLU A 77 -3.96 10.06 11.37
C GLU A 77 -3.32 9.92 12.76
N GLY A 78 -4.11 10.25 13.79
CA GLY A 78 -3.71 10.16 15.19
C GLY A 78 -3.92 8.77 15.78
N ASP A 79 -4.98 8.08 15.35
CA ASP A 79 -5.36 6.77 15.86
C ASP A 79 -4.47 5.66 15.31
N ALA A 80 -3.95 4.81 16.20
CA ALA A 80 -2.99 3.77 15.81
C ALA A 80 -3.62 2.64 14.99
N GLU A 81 -4.87 2.27 15.28
CA GLU A 81 -5.56 1.20 14.57
C GLU A 81 -5.93 1.63 13.15
N ARG A 82 -6.50 2.83 13.00
CA ARG A 82 -6.78 3.43 11.69
C ARG A 82 -5.52 3.63 10.87
N ARG A 83 -4.42 4.05 11.49
CA ARG A 83 -3.13 4.20 10.81
C ARG A 83 -2.59 2.87 10.29
N ASP A 84 -2.70 1.79 11.06
CA ASP A 84 -2.33 0.45 10.61
C ASP A 84 -3.20 -0.01 9.44
N ALA A 85 -4.52 0.22 9.51
CA ALA A 85 -5.43 -0.07 8.40
C ALA A 85 -5.06 0.73 7.12
N LEU A 86 -4.83 2.03 7.24
CA LEU A 86 -4.39 2.90 6.14
C LEU A 86 -3.07 2.43 5.53
N LEU A 87 -2.11 2.00 6.35
CA LEU A 87 -0.84 1.46 5.87
C LEU A 87 -1.08 0.21 5.02
N ARG A 88 -1.88 -0.75 5.52
CA ARG A 88 -2.20 -1.97 4.78
C ARG A 88 -2.87 -1.68 3.45
N TYR A 89 -3.89 -0.81 3.43
CA TYR A 89 -4.55 -0.41 2.18
C TYR A 89 -3.58 0.31 1.24
N GLY A 90 -2.80 1.26 1.75
CA GLY A 90 -1.85 2.02 0.95
C GLY A 90 -0.78 1.14 0.29
N LEU A 91 -0.38 0.03 0.93
CA LEU A 91 0.57 -0.93 0.36
C LEU A 91 -0.03 -1.76 -0.78
N LEU A 92 -1.35 -1.99 -0.80
CA LEU A 92 -2.00 -2.71 -1.91
C LEU A 92 -1.86 -1.98 -3.25
N LEU A 93 -1.60 -0.67 -3.25
CA LEU A 93 -1.31 0.07 -4.49
C LEU A 93 -0.11 -0.50 -5.25
N SER A 94 0.85 -1.15 -4.57
CA SER A 94 1.98 -1.79 -5.24
C SER A 94 1.58 -2.97 -6.12
N HIS A 95 0.38 -3.54 -5.92
CA HIS A 95 -0.16 -4.61 -6.76
C HIS A 95 -0.84 -4.09 -8.04
N PHE A 96 -0.81 -2.79 -8.30
CA PHE A 96 -1.28 -2.22 -9.56
C PHE A 96 -0.10 -1.86 -10.45
N GLN A 97 0.11 -2.60 -11.54
CA GLN A 97 1.28 -2.47 -12.40
C GLN A 97 0.87 -2.05 -13.81
N GLU A 98 1.75 -1.32 -14.51
CA GLU A 98 1.48 -0.91 -15.89
C GLU A 98 1.55 -2.11 -16.84
N GLY A 99 0.65 -2.16 -17.82
CA GLY A 99 0.70 -3.16 -18.90
C GLY A 99 0.24 -4.56 -18.50
N VAL A 100 -0.47 -4.71 -17.39
CA VAL A 100 -1.08 -5.99 -16.96
C VAL A 100 -2.30 -6.33 -17.81
N GLY A 101 -3.07 -5.32 -18.25
CA GLY A 101 -4.28 -5.48 -19.06
C GLY A 101 -5.58 -5.52 -18.25
N ASP A 102 -6.71 -5.83 -18.91
CA ASP A 102 -8.04 -5.79 -18.28
C ASP A 102 -8.29 -6.93 -17.27
N LYS A 103 -7.56 -8.04 -17.40
CA LYS A 103 -7.68 -9.19 -16.51
C LYS A 103 -6.53 -9.17 -15.51
N PRO A 104 -6.81 -9.31 -14.19
CA PRO A 104 -5.77 -9.50 -13.19
C PRO A 104 -4.90 -10.71 -13.56
N VAL A 105 -3.61 -10.64 -13.21
CA VAL A 105 -2.76 -11.84 -13.18
C VAL A 105 -2.76 -12.37 -11.76
N ARG A 106 -2.97 -13.67 -11.62
CA ARG A 106 -3.16 -14.32 -10.32
C ARG A 106 -1.97 -15.19 -9.97
N GLN A 107 -1.65 -15.21 -8.69
CA GLN A 107 -0.81 -16.21 -8.11
C GLN A 107 -1.49 -17.57 -8.31
N MET A 108 -0.69 -18.57 -8.64
CA MET A 108 -1.18 -19.92 -8.74
C MET A 108 -1.75 -20.36 -7.37
N PRO A 109 -2.97 -20.92 -7.32
CA PRO A 109 -3.52 -21.44 -6.08
C PRO A 109 -2.60 -22.50 -5.46
N ASP A 110 -2.63 -22.61 -4.13
CA ASP A 110 -2.07 -23.78 -3.47
C ASP A 110 -2.90 -25.00 -3.85
N PHE A 111 -2.28 -25.98 -4.48
CA PHE A 111 -2.91 -27.26 -4.82
C PHE A 111 -2.37 -28.35 -3.91
N SER A 112 -3.28 -29.18 -3.41
CA SER A 112 -2.98 -30.46 -2.78
C SER A 112 -3.66 -31.56 -3.58
N GLY A 113 -2.92 -32.60 -3.93
CA GLY A 113 -3.38 -33.66 -4.83
C GLY A 113 -2.25 -34.62 -5.19
N ASP A 114 -2.54 -35.61 -6.01
CA ASP A 114 -1.51 -36.45 -6.61
C ASP A 114 -0.72 -35.68 -7.70
N ASP A 115 0.46 -36.20 -8.04
CA ASP A 115 1.40 -35.52 -8.95
C ASP A 115 0.80 -35.26 -10.34
N GLU A 116 -0.15 -36.09 -10.78
CA GLU A 116 -0.78 -36.00 -12.10
C GLU A 116 -1.79 -34.85 -12.17
N ALA A 117 -2.65 -34.71 -11.14
CA ALA A 117 -3.58 -33.58 -11.04
C ALA A 117 -2.83 -32.24 -10.90
N ILE A 118 -1.73 -32.21 -10.15
CA ILE A 118 -0.88 -31.01 -10.01
C ILE A 118 -0.29 -30.62 -11.36
N LEU A 119 0.22 -31.59 -12.13
CA LEU A 119 0.83 -31.32 -13.43
C LEU A 119 -0.18 -30.76 -14.44
N GLU A 120 -1.40 -31.30 -14.48
CA GLU A 120 -2.47 -30.82 -15.38
C GLU A 120 -2.82 -29.35 -15.10
N VAL A 121 -2.95 -28.99 -13.82
CA VAL A 121 -3.31 -27.62 -13.45
C VAL A 121 -2.17 -26.64 -13.72
N VAL A 122 -0.92 -27.03 -13.45
CA VAL A 122 0.27 -26.22 -13.78
C VAL A 122 0.37 -25.99 -15.28
N LEU A 123 0.15 -27.02 -16.10
CA LEU A 123 0.17 -26.87 -17.56
C LEU A 123 -0.95 -25.97 -18.06
N ALA A 124 -2.15 -26.08 -17.50
CA ALA A 124 -3.30 -25.24 -17.85
C ALA A 124 -3.09 -23.75 -17.50
N HIS A 125 -2.36 -23.45 -16.42
CA HIS A 125 -2.18 -22.08 -15.91
C HIS A 125 -0.77 -21.51 -16.15
N LYS A 126 0.11 -22.26 -16.82
CA LYS A 126 1.52 -21.91 -17.01
C LYS A 126 1.72 -20.48 -17.52
N SER A 127 0.95 -20.08 -18.52
CA SER A 127 1.07 -18.73 -19.11
C SER A 127 0.68 -17.60 -18.15
N GLU A 128 -0.30 -17.82 -17.29
CA GLU A 128 -0.70 -16.84 -16.27
C GLU A 128 0.31 -16.79 -15.14
N PHE A 129 0.80 -17.95 -14.70
CA PHE A 129 1.84 -18.08 -13.70
C PHE A 129 3.15 -17.41 -14.13
N ASP A 130 3.58 -17.62 -15.38
CA ASP A 130 4.77 -16.98 -15.94
C ASP A 130 4.60 -15.44 -15.96
N ARG A 131 3.42 -14.95 -16.34
CA ARG A 131 3.11 -13.51 -16.30
C ARG A 131 3.11 -12.96 -14.88
N PHE A 132 2.54 -13.67 -13.91
CA PHE A 132 2.58 -13.27 -12.50
C PHE A 132 4.03 -13.19 -12.01
N ASN A 133 4.84 -14.21 -12.24
CA ASN A 133 6.25 -14.24 -11.83
C ASN A 133 7.11 -13.15 -12.49
N GLN A 134 6.74 -12.71 -13.69
CA GLN A 134 7.42 -11.60 -14.36
C GLN A 134 7.14 -10.26 -13.69
N VAL A 135 5.90 -10.03 -13.24
CA VAL A 135 5.44 -8.72 -12.73
C VAL A 135 5.58 -8.60 -11.21
N TYR A 136 5.42 -9.70 -10.49
CA TYR A 136 5.43 -9.75 -9.03
C TYR A 136 6.70 -9.17 -8.38
N PRO A 137 7.93 -9.41 -8.89
CA PRO A 137 9.13 -8.80 -8.33
C PRO A 137 9.08 -7.26 -8.32
N THR A 138 8.51 -6.66 -9.37
CA THR A 138 8.32 -5.20 -9.46
C THR A 138 7.32 -4.72 -8.42
N ALA A 139 6.18 -5.41 -8.27
CA ALA A 139 5.17 -5.10 -7.26
C ALA A 139 5.74 -5.15 -5.83
N ILE A 140 6.61 -6.12 -5.54
CA ILE A 140 7.28 -6.27 -4.23
C ILE A 140 8.34 -5.20 -4.00
N ALA A 141 9.15 -4.89 -5.01
CA ALA A 141 10.14 -3.82 -4.93
C ALA A 141 9.45 -2.47 -4.66
N GLU A 142 8.32 -2.22 -5.31
CA GLU A 142 7.52 -1.02 -5.10
C GLU A 142 6.87 -1.00 -3.71
N ALA A 143 6.32 -2.13 -3.25
CA ALA A 143 5.76 -2.25 -1.90
C ALA A 143 6.78 -1.81 -0.83
N LYS A 144 8.04 -2.22 -0.99
CA LYS A 144 9.13 -1.83 -0.10
C LYS A 144 9.38 -0.32 -0.12
N GLN A 145 9.45 0.28 -1.30
CA GLN A 145 9.64 1.74 -1.44
C GLN A 145 8.47 2.53 -0.84
N MET A 146 7.25 2.04 -1.04
CA MET A 146 6.04 2.63 -0.46
C MET A 146 6.03 2.51 1.06
N ALA A 147 6.39 1.34 1.61
CA ALA A 147 6.51 1.13 3.06
C ALA A 147 7.49 2.12 3.70
N GLU A 148 8.67 2.32 3.10
CA GLU A 148 9.64 3.31 3.58
C GLU A 148 9.08 4.74 3.55
N LYS A 149 8.35 5.11 2.49
CA LYS A 149 7.72 6.43 2.36
C LYS A 149 6.61 6.63 3.41
N TYR A 150 5.77 5.63 3.60
CA TYR A 150 4.67 5.65 4.55
C TYR A 150 5.16 5.66 5.99
N GLN A 151 6.20 4.89 6.32
CA GLN A 151 6.81 4.90 7.64
C GLN A 151 7.31 6.30 8.03
N ARG A 152 7.97 7.03 7.11
CA ARG A 152 8.38 8.41 7.37
C ARG A 152 7.21 9.34 7.71
N SER A 153 6.05 9.10 7.13
CA SER A 153 4.82 9.87 7.37
C SER A 153 4.23 9.53 8.74
N ILE A 154 4.20 8.24 9.09
CA ILE A 154 3.78 7.74 10.40
C ILE A 154 4.67 8.32 11.50
N ASP A 155 6.00 8.32 11.32
CA ASP A 155 6.92 8.87 12.30
C ASP A 155 6.68 10.37 12.54
N ALA A 156 6.29 11.10 11.49
CA ALA A 156 5.91 12.51 11.60
C ALA A 156 4.56 12.70 12.33
N ALA A 157 3.62 11.77 12.18
CA ALA A 157 2.36 11.75 12.93
C ALA A 157 2.63 11.52 14.43
N VAL A 158 3.41 10.49 14.76
CA VAL A 158 3.73 10.12 16.15
C VAL A 158 4.49 11.24 16.86
N ARG A 159 5.45 11.88 16.20
CA ARG A 159 6.17 13.04 16.77
C ARG A 159 5.25 14.23 17.09
N ARG A 160 4.12 14.36 16.41
CA ARG A 160 3.11 15.41 16.69
C ARG A 160 2.15 15.03 17.81
N GLY A 161 1.74 13.76 17.89
CA GLY A 161 0.81 13.27 18.91
C GLY A 161 1.44 12.99 20.28
N GLY A 162 2.77 12.87 20.35
CA GLY A 162 3.52 12.66 21.60
C GLY A 162 4.00 13.94 22.30
N ALA A 163 3.43 15.09 21.95
CA ALA A 163 3.71 16.40 22.56
C ALA A 163 2.62 16.81 23.56
#